data_AF-A0A0E9LSH6-F1
#
_entry.id   AF-A0A0E9LSH6-F1
#
_cell.length_a   1.000
_cell.length_b   1.000
_cell.length_c   1.000
_cell.angle_alpha   90.00
_cell.angle_beta   90.00
_cell.angle_gamma   90.00
#
_symmetry.space_group_name_H-M   'P 1'
#
loop_
_entity.id
_entity.type
_entity.pdbx_description
1 polymer ?
#
loop_
_entity_poly.entity_id
_entity_poly.type
_entity_poly.pdbx_seq_one_letter_code
_entity_poly.pdbx_strand_id
1 'polypeptide(L)'
;MLKHQIALSLINGIGPKLARNLITYLGSVDAVFSPESKFEKIPGIGSVMAHKLKNLDKGSLLARAEQEIDFIQKHHLQTYFFTEDNYPRRLSYCEDAPLLLFAKGKVDFELPKIISIVGTRRPTSDGLILCEKLIADIAQRHPGTLIVSGLAYGIDICAHRAALKNKLPTVAVLAHGLDRIYPGTHSQTAREITQQGALLTEFMTGTNPDRPNFVKRNRIVAGICDTVVVVESAHKEEPSLPPALLPATTATCWPFRDGSTTPPQAVATSSLKPTLRPLLNPLKIWNTPWAGRARPTTNNPPKVLCSKHPTVPKKKPSWIS
;
A
#
# COMPACT_ATOMS: atom_id res chain seq x y z
N MET A 1 -13.49 16.14 13.53
CA MET A 1 -12.21 15.41 13.34
C MET A 1 -11.94 15.09 11.87
N LEU A 2 -12.82 14.40 11.14
CA LEU A 2 -12.60 14.03 9.72
C LEU A 2 -12.21 15.21 8.81
N LYS A 3 -12.81 16.39 9.02
CA LYS A 3 -12.46 17.61 8.26
C LYS A 3 -10.98 17.97 8.32
N HIS A 4 -10.38 17.97 9.51
CA HIS A 4 -8.96 18.26 9.66
C HIS A 4 -8.07 17.12 9.16
N GLN A 5 -8.51 15.86 9.27
CA GLN A 5 -7.80 14.71 8.69
C GLN A 5 -7.69 14.84 7.16
N ILE A 6 -8.80 15.18 6.49
CA ILE A 6 -8.84 15.44 5.05
C ILE A 6 -7.98 16.66 4.72
N ALA A 7 -8.19 17.79 5.42
CA ALA A 7 -7.42 19.01 5.18
C ALA A 7 -5.91 18.80 5.32
N LEU A 8 -5.46 17.99 6.28
CA LEU A 8 -4.04 17.68 6.46
C LEU A 8 -3.44 16.96 5.24
N SER A 9 -4.20 16.04 4.63
CA SER A 9 -3.77 15.34 3.43
C SER A 9 -3.72 16.21 2.17
N LEU A 10 -4.40 17.38 2.18
CA LEU A 10 -4.39 18.36 1.09
C LEU A 10 -3.19 19.32 1.14
N ILE A 11 -2.40 19.32 2.22
CA ILE A 11 -1.30 20.27 2.35
C ILE A 11 -0.14 19.91 1.41
N ASN A 12 0.04 20.74 0.38
CA ASN A 12 1.10 20.56 -0.60
C ASN A 12 2.49 20.54 0.02
N GLY A 13 3.26 19.48 -0.26
CA GLY A 13 4.62 19.31 0.25
C GLY A 13 4.69 18.58 1.59
N ILE A 14 3.56 18.16 2.16
CA ILE A 14 3.50 17.36 3.38
C ILE A 14 3.12 15.94 3.01
N GLY A 15 4.14 15.08 2.91
CA GLY A 15 3.94 13.65 2.74
C GLY A 15 3.50 12.96 4.05
N PRO A 16 3.11 11.67 3.98
CA PRO A 16 2.60 10.94 5.14
C PRO A 16 3.56 10.92 6.33
N LYS A 17 4.86 10.74 6.09
CA LYS A 17 5.90 10.76 7.14
C LYS A 17 5.93 12.08 7.90
N LEU A 18 5.90 13.20 7.17
CA LEU A 18 5.94 14.53 7.79
C LEU A 18 4.63 14.84 8.52
N ALA A 19 3.49 14.45 7.97
CA ALA A 19 2.20 14.61 8.62
C ALA A 19 2.07 13.79 9.91
N ARG A 20 2.62 12.57 9.95
CA ARG A 20 2.70 11.78 11.18
C ARG A 20 3.56 12.50 12.24
N ASN A 21 4.71 13.03 11.85
CA ASN A 21 5.55 13.83 12.76
C ASN A 21 4.80 15.07 13.28
N LEU A 22 4.07 15.78 12.41
CA LEU A 22 3.23 16.91 12.82
C LEU A 22 2.24 16.54 13.91
N ILE A 23 1.48 15.47 13.69
CA ILE A 23 0.47 14.99 14.64
C ILE A 23 1.13 14.56 15.96
N THR A 24 2.23 13.80 15.89
CA THR A 24 2.94 13.33 17.09
C THR A 24 3.47 14.48 17.94
N TYR A 25 4.07 15.51 17.32
CA TYR A 25 4.67 16.63 18.06
C TYR A 25 3.63 17.66 18.54
N LEU A 26 2.53 17.86 17.80
CA LEU A 26 1.47 18.80 18.15
C LEU A 26 0.35 18.14 18.98
N GLY A 27 0.35 16.82 19.11
CA GLY A 27 -0.57 16.02 19.91
C GLY A 27 -1.90 15.68 19.22
N SER A 28 -2.30 16.43 18.19
CA SER A 28 -3.54 16.15 17.45
C SER A 28 -3.50 16.69 16.01
N VAL A 29 -4.43 16.22 15.18
CA VAL A 29 -4.63 16.74 13.82
C VAL A 29 -5.16 18.19 13.87
N ASP A 30 -6.06 18.50 14.81
CA ASP A 30 -6.67 19.82 14.95
C ASP A 30 -5.60 20.88 15.30
N ALA A 31 -4.61 20.51 16.12
CA ALA A 31 -3.51 21.39 16.48
C ALA A 31 -2.72 21.87 15.25
N VAL A 32 -2.59 21.07 14.18
CA VAL A 32 -1.91 21.50 12.94
C VAL A 32 -2.54 22.77 12.34
N PHE A 33 -3.84 22.97 12.55
CA PHE A 33 -4.58 24.13 12.03
C PHE A 33 -4.74 25.26 13.05
N SER A 34 -4.31 25.09 14.30
CA SER A 34 -4.35 26.15 15.31
C SER A 34 -3.31 27.25 15.03
N PRO A 35 -3.61 28.53 15.34
CA PRO A 35 -2.66 29.64 15.16
C PRO A 35 -1.49 29.59 16.16
N GLU A 36 -1.63 28.91 17.29
CA GLU A 36 -0.59 28.80 18.33
C GLU A 36 0.49 27.74 18.02
N SER A 37 0.32 26.98 16.94
CA SER A 37 1.20 25.86 16.59
C SER A 37 2.63 26.28 16.24
N LYS A 38 3.59 25.58 16.84
CA LYS A 38 5.03 25.83 16.70
C LYS A 38 5.67 24.74 15.86
N PHE A 39 5.86 25.01 14.57
CA PHE A 39 6.36 24.04 13.60
C PHE A 39 7.89 23.92 13.59
N GLU A 40 8.62 24.93 14.07
CA GLU A 40 10.08 25.02 14.01
C GLU A 40 10.81 23.95 14.83
N LYS A 41 10.13 23.34 15.79
CA LYS A 41 10.70 22.30 16.66
C LYS A 41 10.48 20.87 16.12
N ILE A 42 9.79 20.73 14.99
CA ILE A 42 9.35 19.43 14.48
C ILE A 42 10.41 18.86 13.51
N PRO A 43 10.90 17.64 13.72
CA PRO A 43 11.89 17.02 12.84
C PRO A 43 11.41 16.92 11.40
N GLY A 44 12.26 17.35 10.46
CA GLY A 44 11.96 17.37 9.03
C GLY A 44 11.24 18.63 8.55
N ILE A 45 10.88 19.55 9.45
CA ILE A 45 10.31 20.85 9.09
C ILE A 45 11.39 21.93 9.22
N GLY A 46 11.95 22.34 8.08
CA GLY A 46 12.82 23.51 8.01
C GLY A 46 12.05 24.83 8.07
N SER A 47 12.76 25.94 8.21
CA SER A 47 12.20 27.30 8.29
C SER A 47 11.22 27.62 7.15
N VAL A 48 11.55 27.22 5.92
CA VAL A 48 10.71 27.41 4.73
C VAL A 48 9.36 26.71 4.87
N MET A 49 9.36 25.45 5.31
CA MET A 49 8.13 24.68 5.47
C MET A 49 7.32 25.17 6.69
N ALA A 50 7.98 25.54 7.79
CA ALA A 50 7.32 26.13 8.95
C ALA A 50 6.60 27.45 8.58
N HIS A 51 7.25 28.30 7.79
CA HIS A 51 6.64 29.52 7.27
C HIS A 51 5.45 29.24 6.36
N LYS A 52 5.58 28.23 5.46
CA LYS A 52 4.47 27.79 4.61
C LYS A 52 3.28 27.29 5.41
N LEU A 53 3.53 26.52 6.48
CA LEU A 53 2.53 25.99 7.40
C LEU A 53 1.79 27.09 8.18
N LYS A 54 2.51 28.11 8.63
CA LYS A 54 1.93 29.27 9.33
C LYS A 54 1.02 30.10 8.41
N ASN A 55 1.42 30.24 7.15
CA ASN A 55 0.70 31.04 6.15
C ASN A 55 -0.17 30.19 5.22
N LEU A 56 -0.61 29.01 5.67
CA LEU A 56 -1.56 28.21 4.89
C LEU A 56 -2.87 28.95 4.72
N ASP A 57 -3.43 28.87 3.53
CA ASP A 57 -4.84 29.19 3.31
C ASP A 57 -5.71 28.08 3.93
N LYS A 58 -5.88 28.17 5.25
CA LYS A 58 -6.70 27.23 6.03
C LYS A 58 -8.15 27.23 5.56
N GLY A 59 -8.67 28.38 5.15
CA GLY A 59 -10.05 28.52 4.67
C GLY A 59 -10.31 27.66 3.44
N SER A 60 -9.46 27.78 2.42
CA SER A 60 -9.58 26.97 1.19
C SER A 60 -9.41 25.46 1.44
N LEU A 61 -8.44 25.07 2.28
CA LEU A 61 -8.24 23.66 2.64
C LEU A 61 -9.45 23.07 3.37
N LEU A 62 -10.02 23.80 4.33
CA LEU A 62 -11.19 23.37 5.09
C LEU A 62 -12.44 23.32 4.21
N ALA A 63 -12.63 24.31 3.32
CA ALA A 63 -13.73 24.31 2.37
C ALA A 63 -13.65 23.11 1.40
N ARG A 64 -12.45 22.80 0.87
CA ARG A 64 -12.26 21.60 0.04
C ARG A 64 -12.49 20.32 0.83
N ALA A 65 -12.11 20.28 2.11
CA ALA A 65 -12.37 19.15 2.97
C ALA A 65 -13.88 18.94 3.23
N GLU A 66 -14.65 20.01 3.39
CA GLU A 66 -16.11 19.95 3.50
C GLU A 66 -16.76 19.37 2.25
N GLN A 67 -16.33 19.81 1.06
CA GLN A 67 -16.79 19.22 -0.20
C GLN A 67 -16.52 17.71 -0.29
N GLU A 68 -15.38 17.25 0.24
CA GLU A 68 -15.08 15.82 0.28
C GLU A 68 -15.98 15.07 1.27
N ILE A 69 -16.26 15.66 2.43
CA ILE A 69 -17.17 15.08 3.42
C ILE A 69 -18.57 14.91 2.83
N ASP A 70 -19.07 15.92 2.13
CA ASP A 70 -20.37 15.85 1.45
C ASP A 70 -20.39 14.72 0.43
N PHE A 71 -19.31 14.54 -0.33
CA PHE A 71 -19.18 13.42 -1.26
C PHE A 71 -19.15 12.06 -0.56
N ILE A 72 -18.38 11.93 0.52
CA ILE A 72 -18.28 10.72 1.36
C ILE A 72 -19.66 10.33 1.88
N GLN A 73 -20.41 11.29 2.43
CA GLN A 73 -21.75 11.07 2.96
C GLN A 73 -22.73 10.69 1.84
N LYS A 74 -22.76 11.44 0.75
CA LYS A 74 -23.64 11.21 -0.41
C LYS A 74 -23.43 9.83 -1.04
N HIS A 75 -22.20 9.33 -1.07
CA HIS A 75 -21.86 8.06 -1.68
C HIS A 75 -21.65 6.91 -0.67
N HIS A 76 -21.94 7.15 0.61
CA HIS A 76 -21.79 6.18 1.70
C HIS A 76 -20.40 5.54 1.73
N LEU A 77 -19.36 6.35 1.60
CA LEU A 77 -17.98 5.89 1.62
C LEU A 77 -17.51 5.65 3.05
N GLN A 78 -16.62 4.67 3.21
CA GLN A 78 -15.91 4.44 4.47
C GLN A 78 -14.57 5.16 4.44
N THR A 79 -14.15 5.67 5.59
CA THR A 79 -12.85 6.32 5.78
C THR A 79 -12.01 5.54 6.77
N TYR A 80 -10.71 5.49 6.51
CA TYR A 80 -9.75 4.84 7.40
C TYR A 80 -8.59 5.79 7.63
N PHE A 81 -8.53 6.39 8.81
CA PHE A 81 -7.42 7.27 9.18
C PHE A 81 -6.36 6.49 9.99
N PHE A 82 -5.08 6.79 9.79
CA PHE A 82 -3.97 5.95 10.29
C PHE A 82 -3.88 5.81 11.82
N THR A 83 -4.59 6.63 12.59
CA THR A 83 -4.68 6.54 14.05
C THR A 83 -5.92 5.80 14.55
N GLU A 84 -6.80 5.37 13.65
CA GLU A 84 -8.06 4.68 13.97
C GLU A 84 -7.87 3.16 13.93
N ASP A 85 -8.58 2.44 14.81
CA ASP A 85 -8.43 0.98 14.96
C ASP A 85 -8.86 0.18 13.72
N ASN A 86 -9.68 0.78 12.85
CA ASN A 86 -10.12 0.16 11.61
C ASN A 86 -9.11 0.29 10.46
N TYR A 87 -8.03 1.07 10.63
CA TYR A 87 -7.03 1.25 9.59
C TYR A 87 -6.26 -0.06 9.32
N PRO A 88 -5.95 -0.41 8.05
CA PRO A 88 -5.27 -1.66 7.73
C PRO A 88 -3.93 -1.78 8.47
N ARG A 89 -3.85 -2.66 9.47
CA ARG A 89 -2.68 -2.71 10.36
C ARG A 89 -1.40 -3.06 9.62
N ARG A 90 -1.49 -3.92 8.59
CA ARG A 90 -0.36 -4.28 7.72
C ARG A 90 0.26 -3.05 7.04
N LEU A 91 -0.56 -2.08 6.65
CA LEU A 91 -0.10 -0.87 6.00
C LEU A 91 0.63 0.06 6.97
N SER A 92 0.34 -0.01 8.28
CA SER A 92 1.01 0.84 9.29
C SER A 92 2.53 0.62 9.38
N TYR A 93 3.04 -0.52 8.89
CA TYR A 93 4.47 -0.83 8.84
C TYR A 93 5.20 -0.18 7.65
N CYS A 94 4.47 0.39 6.69
CA CYS A 94 5.06 1.13 5.58
C CYS A 94 5.32 2.58 6.00
N GLU A 95 6.55 3.07 5.83
CA GLU A 95 6.90 4.46 6.19
C GLU A 95 6.09 5.51 5.40
N ASP A 96 5.73 5.18 4.17
CA ASP A 96 4.99 6.03 3.24
C ASP A 96 3.48 5.69 3.20
N ALA A 97 2.99 4.96 4.20
CA ALA A 97 1.60 4.59 4.32
C ALA A 97 0.68 5.83 4.37
N PRO A 98 -0.39 5.87 3.55
CA PRO A 98 -1.30 7.00 3.45
C PRO A 98 -1.93 7.32 4.80
N LEU A 99 -2.17 8.61 5.06
CA LEU A 99 -2.81 9.03 6.31
C LEU A 99 -4.29 8.65 6.34
N LEU A 100 -4.94 8.75 5.18
CA LEU A 100 -6.37 8.58 5.01
C LEU A 100 -6.61 7.73 3.77
N LEU A 101 -7.50 6.75 3.90
CA LEU A 101 -8.02 5.95 2.80
C LEU A 101 -9.53 6.12 2.72
N PHE A 102 -10.06 6.07 1.50
CA PHE A 102 -11.47 6.05 1.18
C PHE A 102 -11.83 4.71 0.57
N ALA A 103 -12.93 4.10 1.00
CA ALA A 103 -13.42 2.87 0.42
C ALA A 103 -14.90 2.93 0.04
N LYS A 104 -15.23 2.23 -1.04
CA LYS A 104 -16.62 1.95 -1.45
C LYS A 104 -16.86 0.45 -1.44
N GLY A 105 -17.88 0.01 -0.72
CA GLY A 105 -18.10 -1.41 -0.39
C GLY A 105 -17.69 -1.69 1.05
N LYS A 106 -17.61 -2.96 1.43
CA LYS A 106 -17.26 -3.40 2.78
C LYS A 106 -16.17 -4.45 2.71
N VAL A 107 -15.10 -4.25 3.46
CA VAL A 107 -14.01 -5.21 3.58
C VAL A 107 -13.47 -5.26 4.99
N ASP A 108 -13.07 -6.46 5.42
CA ASP A 108 -12.30 -6.67 6.63
C ASP A 108 -10.81 -6.75 6.26
N PHE A 109 -10.03 -5.75 6.68
CA PHE A 109 -8.58 -5.70 6.43
C PHE A 109 -7.76 -6.53 7.43
N GLU A 110 -8.40 -7.12 8.43
CA GLU A 110 -7.77 -8.00 9.41
C GLU A 110 -7.98 -9.49 9.09
N LEU A 111 -8.43 -9.80 7.87
CA LEU A 111 -8.54 -11.17 7.39
C LEU A 111 -7.20 -11.92 7.54
N PRO A 112 -7.25 -13.23 7.90
CA PRO A 112 -6.04 -14.01 8.17
C PRO A 112 -5.07 -14.11 6.99
N LYS A 113 -5.59 -14.02 5.76
CA LYS A 113 -4.82 -14.12 4.51
C LYS A 113 -5.22 -13.03 3.54
N ILE A 114 -4.26 -12.18 3.20
CA ILE A 114 -4.42 -11.13 2.19
C ILE A 114 -3.30 -11.27 1.17
N ILE A 115 -3.66 -11.51 -0.09
CA ILE A 115 -2.70 -11.75 -1.16
C ILE A 115 -2.92 -10.75 -2.28
N SER A 116 -1.85 -10.09 -2.70
CA SER A 116 -1.85 -9.27 -3.90
C SER A 116 -1.53 -10.13 -5.12
N ILE A 117 -2.35 -10.05 -6.17
CA ILE A 117 -2.07 -10.67 -7.47
C ILE A 117 -1.88 -9.55 -8.50
N VAL A 118 -0.70 -9.44 -9.09
CA VAL A 118 -0.35 -8.37 -10.04
C VAL A 118 0.38 -8.90 -11.27
N GLY A 119 0.41 -8.11 -12.34
CA GLY A 119 1.25 -8.45 -13.50
C GLY A 119 1.13 -7.47 -14.65
N THR A 120 1.57 -7.92 -15.83
CA THR A 120 1.55 -7.13 -17.06
C THR A 120 0.12 -6.73 -17.47
N ARG A 121 0.03 -5.56 -18.10
CA ARG A 121 -1.21 -5.05 -18.71
C ARG A 121 -1.58 -5.75 -20.02
N ARG A 122 -0.64 -6.50 -20.59
CA ARG A 122 -0.79 -7.28 -21.84
C ARG A 122 -0.28 -8.70 -21.59
N PRO A 123 -1.04 -9.52 -20.83
CA PRO A 123 -0.63 -10.88 -20.52
C PRO A 123 -0.78 -11.80 -21.73
N THR A 124 0.02 -12.86 -21.74
CA THR A 124 -0.22 -14.01 -22.62
C THR A 124 -1.48 -14.77 -22.22
N SER A 125 -2.01 -15.60 -23.13
CA SER A 125 -3.11 -16.53 -22.81
C SER A 125 -2.75 -17.46 -21.64
N ASP A 126 -1.51 -17.95 -21.61
CA ASP A 126 -1.00 -18.80 -20.54
C ASP A 126 -0.94 -18.06 -19.20
N GLY A 127 -0.54 -16.79 -19.21
CA GLY A 127 -0.56 -15.92 -18.02
C GLY A 127 -1.97 -15.73 -17.45
N LEU A 128 -2.98 -15.57 -18.31
CA LEU A 128 -4.38 -15.50 -17.89
C LEU A 128 -4.87 -16.83 -17.30
N ILE A 129 -4.60 -17.96 -17.96
CA ILE A 129 -4.96 -19.30 -17.47
C ILE A 129 -4.29 -19.58 -16.11
N LEU A 130 -3.01 -19.21 -15.97
CA LEU A 130 -2.27 -19.36 -14.73
C LEU A 130 -2.89 -18.53 -13.60
N CYS A 131 -3.26 -17.27 -13.88
CA CYS A 131 -3.92 -16.40 -12.90
C CYS A 131 -5.25 -17.00 -12.42
N GLU A 132 -6.10 -17.45 -13.35
CA GLU A 132 -7.39 -18.06 -13.02
C GLU A 132 -7.23 -19.34 -12.20
N LYS A 133 -6.30 -20.22 -12.61
CA LYS A 133 -6.01 -21.46 -11.90
C LYS A 133 -5.46 -21.20 -10.51
N LEU A 134 -4.52 -20.26 -10.37
CA LEU A 134 -3.95 -19.88 -9.08
C LEU A 134 -5.06 -19.44 -8.11
N ILE A 135 -5.98 -18.59 -8.55
CA ILE A 135 -7.05 -18.08 -7.69
C ILE A 135 -8.10 -19.15 -7.37
N ALA A 136 -8.40 -20.04 -8.32
CA ALA A 136 -9.27 -21.20 -8.05
C ALA A 136 -8.65 -22.12 -6.99
N ASP A 137 -7.35 -22.41 -7.09
CA ASP A 137 -6.61 -23.22 -6.10
C ASP A 137 -6.61 -22.53 -4.71
N ILE A 138 -6.44 -21.20 -4.67
CA ILE A 138 -6.54 -20.40 -3.43
C ILE A 138 -7.93 -20.57 -2.83
N ALA A 139 -8.98 -20.40 -3.62
CA ALA A 139 -10.36 -20.49 -3.16
C ALA A 139 -10.69 -21.86 -2.57
N GLN A 140 -10.18 -22.93 -3.20
CA GLN A 140 -10.39 -24.30 -2.74
C GLN A 140 -9.68 -24.59 -1.41
N ARG A 141 -8.43 -24.12 -1.25
CA ARG A 141 -7.59 -24.49 -0.08
C ARG A 141 -7.72 -23.53 1.09
N HIS A 142 -7.98 -22.26 0.79
CA HIS A 142 -8.03 -21.17 1.75
C HIS A 142 -9.23 -20.26 1.44
N PRO A 143 -10.46 -20.79 1.62
CA PRO A 143 -11.65 -19.98 1.47
C PRO A 143 -11.58 -18.76 2.41
N GLY A 144 -12.06 -17.61 1.93
CA GLY A 144 -11.99 -16.35 2.68
C GLY A 144 -10.67 -15.57 2.54
N THR A 145 -9.74 -16.03 1.71
CA THR A 145 -8.55 -15.24 1.35
C THR A 145 -8.98 -13.95 0.61
N LEU A 146 -8.46 -12.81 1.05
CA LEU A 146 -8.68 -11.53 0.38
C LEU A 146 -7.72 -11.35 -0.79
N ILE A 147 -8.26 -11.17 -1.99
CA ILE A 147 -7.49 -10.89 -3.21
C ILE A 147 -7.40 -9.39 -3.42
N VAL A 148 -6.20 -8.84 -3.41
CA VAL A 148 -5.94 -7.41 -3.66
C VAL A 148 -5.30 -7.23 -5.02
N SER A 149 -5.75 -6.23 -5.78
CA SER A 149 -5.11 -5.90 -7.05
C SER A 149 -5.41 -4.47 -7.55
N GLY A 150 -5.00 -4.24 -8.78
CA GLY A 150 -4.86 -3.01 -9.51
C GLY A 150 -6.11 -2.32 -10.04
N LEU A 151 -7.13 -3.13 -10.35
CA LEU A 151 -8.14 -2.88 -11.38
C LEU A 151 -7.59 -2.51 -12.77
N ALA A 152 -6.28 -2.64 -13.02
CA ALA A 152 -5.70 -2.34 -14.32
C ALA A 152 -6.04 -3.41 -15.37
N TYR A 153 -5.70 -3.14 -16.63
CA TYR A 153 -5.76 -4.15 -17.69
C TYR A 153 -4.85 -5.35 -17.39
N GLY A 154 -5.14 -6.47 -18.03
CA GLY A 154 -4.30 -7.68 -17.97
C GLY A 154 -4.52 -8.49 -16.70
N ILE A 155 -3.43 -8.80 -15.98
CA ILE A 155 -3.47 -9.70 -14.82
C ILE A 155 -4.36 -9.15 -13.69
N ASP A 156 -4.37 -7.83 -13.47
CA ASP A 156 -5.10 -7.24 -12.35
C ASP A 156 -6.62 -7.44 -12.48
N ILE A 157 -7.19 -7.16 -13.66
CA ILE A 157 -8.62 -7.41 -13.91
C ILE A 157 -8.94 -8.91 -13.97
N CYS A 158 -8.03 -9.74 -14.48
CA CYS A 158 -8.16 -11.20 -14.45
C CYS A 158 -8.27 -11.69 -12.99
N ALA A 159 -7.41 -11.19 -12.11
CA ALA A 159 -7.40 -11.57 -10.71
C ALA A 159 -8.72 -11.24 -10.00
N HIS A 160 -9.25 -10.02 -10.20
CA HIS A 160 -10.53 -9.63 -9.63
C HIS A 160 -11.68 -10.52 -10.16
N ARG A 161 -11.75 -10.74 -11.47
CA ARG A 161 -12.81 -11.58 -12.07
C ARG A 161 -12.74 -13.02 -11.60
N ALA A 162 -11.55 -13.60 -11.50
CA ALA A 162 -11.36 -14.93 -10.96
C ALA A 162 -11.73 -15.01 -9.48
N ALA A 163 -11.41 -13.98 -8.67
CA ALA A 163 -11.81 -13.92 -7.28
C ALA A 163 -13.34 -13.85 -7.13
N LEU A 164 -13.99 -13.00 -7.92
CA LEU A 164 -15.46 -12.89 -7.99
C LEU A 164 -16.11 -14.24 -8.35
N LYS A 165 -15.65 -14.87 -9.43
CA LYS A 165 -16.12 -16.19 -9.89
C LYS A 165 -16.01 -17.27 -8.82
N ASN A 166 -14.93 -17.25 -8.03
CA ASN A 166 -14.68 -18.21 -6.97
C ASN A 166 -15.19 -17.76 -5.58
N LYS A 167 -16.01 -16.69 -5.52
CA LYS A 167 -16.60 -16.14 -4.29
C LYS A 167 -15.56 -15.77 -3.21
N LEU A 168 -14.36 -15.37 -3.63
CA LEU A 168 -13.37 -14.79 -2.74
C LEU A 168 -13.62 -13.28 -2.59
N PRO A 169 -13.46 -12.72 -1.38
CA PRO A 169 -13.48 -11.28 -1.22
C PRO A 169 -12.32 -10.65 -2.00
N THR A 170 -12.55 -9.45 -2.55
CA THR A 170 -11.51 -8.77 -3.32
C THR A 170 -11.52 -7.26 -3.13
N VAL A 171 -10.32 -6.66 -3.09
CA VAL A 171 -10.13 -5.20 -3.01
C VAL A 171 -9.37 -4.69 -4.21
N ALA A 172 -10.00 -3.80 -4.97
CA ALA A 172 -9.35 -3.04 -6.02
C ALA A 172 -8.83 -1.72 -5.43
N VAL A 173 -7.52 -1.57 -5.37
CA VAL A 173 -6.92 -0.28 -5.01
C VAL A 173 -6.96 0.61 -6.25
N LEU A 174 -7.20 1.91 -6.14
CA LEU A 174 -7.35 2.82 -7.29
C LEU A 174 -6.29 3.92 -7.26
N ALA A 175 -5.95 4.41 -8.45
CA ALA A 175 -4.98 5.49 -8.66
C ALA A 175 -5.67 6.85 -8.92
N HIS A 176 -6.92 6.98 -8.50
CA HIS A 176 -7.80 8.13 -8.74
C HIS A 176 -8.90 8.18 -7.67
N GLY A 177 -9.69 9.26 -7.67
CA GLY A 177 -10.83 9.42 -6.77
C GLY A 177 -11.97 8.43 -7.08
N LEU A 178 -12.89 8.25 -6.12
CA LEU A 178 -14.05 7.36 -6.26
C LEU A 178 -15.20 7.96 -7.08
N ASP A 179 -15.01 9.14 -7.67
CA ASP A 179 -15.94 9.81 -8.61
C ASP A 179 -15.98 9.14 -10.00
N ARG A 180 -15.01 8.29 -10.31
CA ARG A 180 -14.91 7.60 -11.60
C ARG A 180 -14.26 6.22 -11.46
N ILE A 181 -14.41 5.38 -12.47
CA ILE A 181 -13.67 4.12 -12.61
C ILE A 181 -12.74 4.22 -13.81
N TYR A 182 -11.46 3.91 -13.60
CA TYR A 182 -10.49 3.78 -14.67
C TYR A 182 -9.79 2.40 -14.62
N PRO A 183 -9.70 1.70 -15.75
CA PRO A 183 -10.30 2.05 -17.04
C PRO A 183 -11.83 1.87 -17.01
N GLY A 184 -12.55 2.68 -17.79
CA GLY A 184 -14.02 2.68 -17.78
C GLY A 184 -14.65 1.34 -18.21
N THR A 185 -13.95 0.55 -19.02
CA THR A 185 -14.34 -0.81 -19.42
C THR A 185 -14.45 -1.79 -18.24
N HIS A 186 -13.83 -1.49 -17.09
CA HIS A 186 -13.89 -2.32 -15.89
C HIS A 186 -15.00 -1.89 -14.92
N SER A 187 -15.85 -0.93 -15.29
CA SER A 187 -16.91 -0.41 -14.40
C SER A 187 -17.87 -1.49 -13.91
N GLN A 188 -18.21 -2.47 -14.76
CA GLN A 188 -19.08 -3.58 -14.35
C GLN A 188 -18.41 -4.43 -13.25
N THR A 189 -17.16 -4.85 -13.47
CA THR A 189 -16.40 -5.60 -12.46
C THR A 189 -16.19 -4.77 -11.19
N ALA A 190 -15.93 -3.47 -11.29
CA ALA A 190 -15.83 -2.60 -10.12
C ALA A 190 -17.12 -2.58 -9.28
N ARG A 191 -18.30 -2.58 -9.91
CA ARG A 191 -19.59 -2.71 -9.20
C ARG A 191 -19.72 -4.05 -8.50
N GLU A 192 -19.37 -5.15 -9.16
CA GLU A 192 -19.38 -6.50 -8.56
C GLU A 192 -18.43 -6.59 -7.36
N ILE A 193 -17.23 -5.99 -7.45
CA ILE A 193 -16.27 -5.92 -6.34
C ILE A 193 -16.91 -5.28 -5.10
N THR A 194 -17.67 -4.19 -5.26
CA THR A 194 -18.30 -3.52 -4.10
C THR A 194 -19.35 -4.36 -3.37
N GLN A 195 -19.86 -5.42 -4.00
CA GLN A 195 -20.86 -6.31 -3.37
C GLN A 195 -20.22 -7.36 -2.46
N GLN A 196 -18.95 -7.72 -2.68
CA GLN A 196 -18.24 -8.76 -1.92
C GLN A 196 -16.83 -8.34 -1.48
N GLY A 197 -16.60 -7.04 -1.40
CA GLY A 197 -15.31 -6.44 -1.13
C GLY A 197 -15.38 -4.92 -1.25
N ALA A 198 -14.29 -4.30 -1.69
CA ALA A 198 -14.26 -2.84 -1.78
C ALA A 198 -13.36 -2.30 -2.90
N LEU A 199 -13.71 -1.10 -3.37
CA LEU A 199 -12.78 -0.22 -4.05
C LEU A 199 -12.08 0.63 -2.98
N LEU A 200 -10.76 0.76 -3.03
CA LEU A 200 -9.94 1.47 -2.04
C LEU A 200 -9.09 2.53 -2.73
N THR A 201 -8.99 3.74 -2.19
CA THR A 201 -8.12 4.79 -2.73
C THR A 201 -7.59 5.70 -1.63
N GLU A 202 -6.44 6.31 -1.84
CA GLU A 202 -5.95 7.43 -1.03
C GLU A 202 -6.26 8.79 -1.66
N PHE A 203 -6.81 8.80 -2.88
CA PHE A 203 -6.98 9.99 -3.69
C PHE A 203 -8.37 10.60 -3.49
N MET A 204 -8.41 11.93 -3.35
CA MET A 204 -9.63 12.70 -3.22
C MET A 204 -10.46 12.68 -4.51
N THR A 205 -11.74 13.02 -4.40
CA THR A 205 -12.57 13.24 -5.58
C THR A 205 -11.99 14.27 -6.54
N GLY A 206 -12.16 13.99 -7.84
CA GLY A 206 -11.63 14.80 -8.93
C GLY A 206 -10.17 14.51 -9.27
N THR A 207 -9.50 13.62 -8.54
CA THR A 207 -8.13 13.19 -8.89
C THR A 207 -8.13 12.35 -10.15
N ASN A 208 -7.34 12.75 -11.16
CA ASN A 208 -7.21 12.02 -12.41
C ASN A 208 -6.30 10.78 -12.30
N PRO A 209 -6.54 9.74 -13.14
CA PRO A 209 -5.69 8.55 -13.21
C PRO A 209 -4.39 8.83 -13.98
N ASP A 210 -3.52 9.65 -13.40
CA ASP A 210 -2.25 10.02 -14.01
C ASP A 210 -1.15 8.99 -13.72
N ARG A 211 -0.16 8.86 -14.63
CA ARG A 211 0.96 7.91 -14.49
C ARG A 211 1.62 7.91 -13.10
N PRO A 212 1.91 9.07 -12.47
CA PRO A 212 2.52 9.09 -11.14
C PRO A 212 1.62 8.48 -10.05
N ASN A 213 0.30 8.61 -10.17
CA ASN A 213 -0.64 8.08 -9.19
C ASN A 213 -0.67 6.55 -9.21
N PHE A 214 -0.48 5.92 -10.37
CA PHE A 214 -0.35 4.45 -10.44
C PHE A 214 0.87 3.95 -9.67
N VAL A 215 2.00 4.64 -9.77
CA VAL A 215 3.22 4.29 -9.03
C VAL A 215 3.01 4.48 -7.53
N LYS A 216 2.48 5.64 -7.11
CA LYS A 216 2.17 5.93 -5.71
C LYS A 216 1.23 4.88 -5.12
N ARG A 217 0.17 4.53 -5.85
CA ARG A 217 -0.84 3.57 -5.42
C ARG A 217 -0.23 2.20 -5.09
N ASN A 218 0.77 1.73 -5.84
CA ASN A 218 1.26 0.35 -5.74
C ASN A 218 1.78 -0.01 -4.35
N ARG A 219 2.27 0.97 -3.58
CA ARG A 219 2.66 0.74 -2.18
C ARG A 219 1.48 0.31 -1.29
N ILE A 220 0.25 0.73 -1.59
CA ILE A 220 -0.96 0.32 -0.85
C ILE A 220 -1.29 -1.12 -1.22
N VAL A 221 -1.24 -1.46 -2.52
CA VAL A 221 -1.45 -2.84 -3.01
C VAL A 221 -0.50 -3.81 -2.33
N ALA A 222 0.79 -3.46 -2.27
CA ALA A 222 1.77 -4.28 -1.57
C ALA A 222 1.57 -4.25 -0.05
N GLY A 223 1.44 -3.06 0.54
CA GLY A 223 1.49 -2.84 1.98
C GLY A 223 0.29 -3.39 2.77
N ILE A 224 -0.88 -3.58 2.15
CA ILE A 224 -2.02 -4.22 2.83
C ILE A 224 -1.97 -5.75 2.78
N CYS A 225 -1.02 -6.35 2.07
CA CYS A 225 -0.97 -7.79 1.81
C CYS A 225 0.12 -8.50 2.63
N ASP A 226 -0.09 -9.79 2.89
CA ASP A 226 0.93 -10.68 3.46
C ASP A 226 1.96 -11.08 2.39
N THR A 227 1.54 -11.16 1.14
CA THR A 227 2.37 -11.59 0.02
C THR A 227 1.90 -10.96 -1.29
N VAL A 228 2.86 -10.65 -2.16
CA VAL A 228 2.60 -10.18 -3.53
C VAL A 228 3.03 -11.27 -4.52
N VAL A 229 2.12 -11.68 -5.39
CA VAL A 229 2.38 -12.63 -6.47
C VAL A 229 2.38 -11.87 -7.80
N VAL A 230 3.51 -11.94 -8.51
CA VAL A 230 3.62 -11.43 -9.88
C VAL A 230 3.38 -12.59 -10.83
N VAL A 231 2.23 -12.62 -11.50
CA VAL A 231 1.87 -13.74 -12.39
C VAL A 231 2.71 -13.73 -13.66
N GLU A 232 2.79 -12.57 -14.29
CA GLU A 232 3.55 -12.34 -15.51
C GLU A 232 4.06 -10.89 -15.52
N SER A 233 5.32 -10.70 -15.89
CA SER A 233 5.94 -9.39 -16.06
C SER A 233 6.28 -9.17 -17.52
N ALA A 234 6.05 -7.98 -18.06
CA ALA A 234 6.48 -7.66 -19.42
C ALA A 234 8.01 -7.78 -19.53
N HIS A 235 8.50 -8.51 -20.54
CA HIS A 235 9.90 -8.40 -20.93
C HIS A 235 10.13 -6.99 -21.47
N LYS A 236 11.05 -6.25 -20.87
CA LYS A 236 11.53 -4.99 -21.43
C LYS A 236 12.48 -5.34 -22.57
N GLU A 237 12.02 -5.29 -23.82
CA GLU A 237 12.94 -5.22 -24.95
C GLU A 237 13.64 -3.86 -24.88
N GLU A 238 14.92 -3.84 -24.57
CA GLU A 238 15.77 -2.67 -24.68
C GLU A 238 16.93 -3.03 -25.64
N PRO A 239 17.20 -2.25 -26.70
CA PRO A 239 18.26 -2.58 -27.64
C PRO A 239 19.63 -2.38 -26.99
N SER A 240 20.45 -3.44 -27.01
CA SER A 240 21.91 -3.44 -26.84
C SER A 240 22.51 -2.62 -25.68
N LEU A 241 22.68 -3.24 -24.51
CA LEU A 241 23.72 -2.87 -23.52
C LEU A 241 24.32 -4.17 -22.92
N PRO A 242 25.64 -4.24 -22.68
CA PRO A 242 26.32 -5.45 -22.21
C PRO A 242 25.90 -5.84 -20.78
N PRO A 243 26.05 -7.12 -20.39
CA PRO A 243 25.27 -7.78 -19.33
C PRO A 243 25.55 -7.38 -17.88
N ALA A 244 26.27 -6.27 -17.63
CA ALA A 244 26.80 -5.96 -16.30
C ALA A 244 26.18 -4.74 -15.60
N LEU A 245 25.29 -3.97 -16.24
CA LEU A 245 24.86 -2.67 -15.70
C LEU A 245 23.37 -2.30 -15.87
N LEU A 246 22.46 -3.27 -16.02
CA LEU A 246 21.03 -2.97 -15.95
C LEU A 246 20.52 -3.05 -14.50
N PRO A 247 19.91 -1.99 -13.94
CA PRO A 247 19.08 -2.13 -12.76
C PRO A 247 17.86 -2.94 -13.21
N ALA A 248 17.83 -4.21 -12.82
CA ALA A 248 16.59 -4.96 -12.75
C ALA A 248 15.56 -4.05 -12.08
N THR A 249 14.37 -3.93 -12.66
CA THR A 249 13.25 -3.28 -11.99
C THR A 249 12.95 -4.11 -10.75
N THR A 250 13.61 -3.74 -9.66
CA THR A 250 13.58 -4.39 -8.37
C THR A 250 12.21 -4.13 -7.76
N ALA A 251 11.29 -5.07 -7.93
CA ALA A 251 10.33 -5.32 -6.86
C ALA A 251 11.17 -5.65 -5.62
N THR A 252 11.27 -4.69 -4.71
CA THR A 252 12.08 -4.85 -3.50
C THR A 252 11.28 -5.72 -2.53
N CYS A 253 11.81 -6.88 -2.14
CA CYS A 253 11.18 -7.84 -1.23
C CYS A 253 11.82 -7.75 0.16
N TRP A 254 11.05 -7.71 1.24
CA TRP A 254 11.56 -7.85 2.62
C TRP A 254 10.74 -8.85 3.44
N PRO A 255 11.37 -9.73 4.27
CA PRO A 255 10.66 -10.62 5.18
C PRO A 255 10.10 -9.88 6.41
N PHE A 256 8.88 -10.24 6.83
CA PHE A 256 8.38 -10.03 8.19
C PHE A 256 8.75 -11.28 9.00
N ARG A 257 9.81 -11.19 9.80
CA ARG A 257 10.11 -12.16 10.87
C ARG A 257 10.07 -11.40 12.19
N ASP A 258 9.53 -12.06 13.21
CA ASP A 258 9.76 -11.76 14.64
C ASP A 258 10.13 -10.31 15.03
N GLY A 259 9.16 -9.41 15.08
CA GLY A 259 9.34 -8.11 15.74
C GLY A 259 10.31 -7.14 15.06
N SER A 260 10.82 -7.45 13.86
CA SER A 260 11.53 -6.48 13.03
C SER A 260 10.55 -5.65 12.17
N THR A 261 10.84 -4.36 12.04
CA THR A 261 10.05 -3.35 11.34
C THR A 261 10.21 -3.41 9.80
N THR A 262 9.71 -4.45 9.11
CA THR A 262 9.98 -4.61 7.66
C THR A 262 8.78 -5.09 6.78
N PRO A 263 8.33 -4.33 5.74
CA PRO A 263 7.17 -4.61 4.83
C PRO A 263 7.30 -5.82 3.86
N PRO A 264 6.23 -6.24 3.12
CA PRO A 264 6.03 -7.60 2.57
C PRO A 264 6.87 -8.04 1.33
N GLN A 265 6.90 -9.36 1.07
CA GLN A 265 7.66 -10.02 -0.01
C GLN A 265 6.89 -10.18 -1.34
N ALA A 266 7.59 -10.04 -2.47
CA ALA A 266 7.12 -10.41 -3.80
C ALA A 266 7.76 -11.73 -4.29
N VAL A 267 6.95 -12.64 -4.84
CA VAL A 267 7.42 -13.85 -5.56
C VAL A 267 7.21 -13.63 -7.05
N ALA A 268 8.30 -13.57 -7.80
CA ALA A 268 8.29 -13.53 -9.27
C ALA A 268 8.40 -14.96 -9.84
N THR A 269 7.57 -15.29 -10.82
CA THR A 269 7.53 -16.62 -11.47
C THR A 269 8.56 -16.79 -12.59
N SER A 270 9.20 -15.71 -13.07
CA SER A 270 9.93 -15.70 -14.36
C SER A 270 11.46 -15.81 -14.32
N SER A 271 12.10 -16.09 -13.17
CA SER A 271 13.57 -16.13 -13.05
C SER A 271 14.17 -17.52 -12.79
N LEU A 272 13.73 -18.55 -13.53
CA LEU A 272 14.29 -19.92 -13.42
C LEU A 272 15.27 -20.21 -14.57
N LYS A 273 16.58 -20.07 -14.31
CA LYS A 273 17.66 -20.68 -15.14
C LYS A 273 17.68 -22.22 -14.93
N PRO A 274 18.17 -23.04 -15.88
CA PRO A 274 17.89 -24.48 -15.95
C PRO A 274 18.53 -25.39 -14.88
N THR A 275 19.22 -24.85 -13.87
CA THR A 275 20.02 -25.66 -12.94
C THR A 275 19.47 -25.79 -11.52
N LEU A 276 18.22 -25.39 -11.26
CA LEU A 276 17.54 -25.72 -10.00
C LEU A 276 16.15 -26.29 -10.29
N ARG A 277 15.86 -27.42 -9.61
CA ARG A 277 14.70 -28.30 -9.85
C ARG A 277 13.41 -27.51 -10.09
N PRO A 278 12.60 -27.90 -11.09
CA PRO A 278 11.36 -27.22 -11.42
C PRO A 278 10.47 -27.16 -10.18
N LEU A 279 9.98 -25.97 -9.85
CA LEU A 279 8.80 -25.80 -9.01
C LEU A 279 7.57 -26.21 -9.82
N LEU A 280 7.53 -27.49 -10.22
CA LEU A 280 6.43 -28.14 -10.92
C LEU A 280 5.22 -28.39 -10.02
N ASN A 281 5.08 -27.64 -8.92
CA ASN A 281 3.95 -27.83 -8.03
C ASN A 281 3.54 -26.54 -7.31
N PRO A 282 2.40 -25.93 -7.68
CA PRO A 282 1.78 -24.85 -6.91
C PRO A 282 1.63 -25.18 -5.42
N LEU A 283 1.62 -26.47 -5.04
CA LEU A 283 1.64 -26.97 -3.66
C LEU A 283 2.82 -26.46 -2.80
N LYS A 284 3.96 -26.04 -3.37
CA LYS A 284 5.12 -25.62 -2.55
C LYS A 284 4.99 -24.22 -1.94
N ILE A 285 4.19 -23.32 -2.52
CA ILE A 285 3.80 -22.06 -1.85
C ILE A 285 3.01 -22.38 -0.58
N TRP A 286 2.18 -23.43 -0.64
CA TRP A 286 1.25 -23.82 0.42
C TRP A 286 1.85 -24.68 1.54
N ASN A 287 2.94 -25.41 1.27
CA ASN A 287 3.60 -26.30 2.23
C ASN A 287 4.66 -25.60 3.11
N THR A 288 4.86 -24.29 2.95
CA THR A 288 5.70 -23.53 3.89
C THR A 288 4.87 -23.22 5.14
N PRO A 289 5.31 -23.58 6.37
CA PRO A 289 4.53 -23.34 7.58
C PRO A 289 4.19 -21.85 7.73
N TRP A 290 2.92 -21.50 7.57
CA TRP A 290 2.42 -20.16 7.83
C TRP A 290 2.14 -20.04 9.33
N ALA A 291 3.05 -19.41 10.07
CA ALA A 291 2.86 -19.23 11.51
C ALA A 291 1.66 -18.28 11.75
N GLY A 292 0.51 -18.86 12.09
CA GLY A 292 -0.67 -18.12 12.54
C GLY A 292 -0.38 -17.44 13.88
N ARG A 293 -0.74 -16.16 14.02
CA ARG A 293 -0.68 -15.50 15.32
C ARG A 293 -1.91 -15.85 16.15
N ALA A 294 -1.67 -16.38 17.35
CA ALA A 294 -2.61 -16.31 18.45
C ALA A 294 -2.86 -14.84 18.84
N ARG A 295 -4.11 -14.50 19.19
CA ARG A 295 -4.51 -13.19 19.73
C ARG A 295 -3.69 -12.88 21.00
N PRO A 296 -3.01 -11.73 21.12
CA PRO A 296 -2.43 -11.34 22.40
C PRO A 296 -3.56 -10.89 23.34
N THR A 297 -3.72 -11.61 24.45
CA THR A 297 -4.47 -11.15 25.61
C THR A 297 -3.77 -9.95 26.26
N THR A 298 -4.57 -9.00 26.71
CA THR A 298 -4.16 -7.77 27.41
C THR A 298 -3.29 -8.05 28.64
N ASN A 299 -2.24 -7.24 28.82
CA ASN A 299 -1.47 -6.92 30.04
C ASN A 299 0.05 -7.16 29.94
N ASN A 300 0.76 -6.20 29.34
CA ASN A 300 2.00 -5.65 29.92
C ASN A 300 2.52 -4.46 29.08
N PRO A 301 2.97 -3.35 29.69
CA PRO A 301 3.64 -2.29 28.95
C PRO A 301 5.06 -2.76 28.56
N PRO A 302 5.54 -2.51 27.32
CA PRO A 302 6.90 -2.88 26.95
C PRO A 302 7.93 -1.99 27.65
N LYS A 303 8.84 -2.65 28.38
CA LYS A 303 10.05 -2.05 28.97
C LYS A 303 11.00 -1.59 27.88
N VAL A 304 11.49 -0.36 27.99
CA VAL A 304 12.56 0.21 27.16
C VAL A 304 13.88 -0.47 27.54
N LEU A 305 14.52 -1.15 26.58
CA LEU A 305 15.89 -1.65 26.70
C LEU A 305 16.78 -0.83 25.75
N CYS A 306 17.49 0.16 26.31
CA CYS A 306 18.61 0.81 25.65
C CYS A 306 19.80 -0.17 25.57
N SER A 307 20.27 -0.48 24.37
CA SER A 307 21.56 -1.15 24.17
C SER A 307 22.61 -0.18 23.61
N LYS A 308 23.75 -0.19 24.29
CA LYS A 308 24.94 0.66 24.16
C LYS A 308 25.56 0.62 22.76
N HIS A 309 26.08 1.77 22.32
CA HIS A 309 26.89 1.94 21.10
C HIS A 309 28.15 1.04 21.09
N PRO A 310 28.53 0.44 19.95
CA PRO A 310 29.90 0.02 19.72
C PRO A 310 30.76 1.21 19.25
N THR A 311 31.83 1.44 19.99
CA THR A 311 32.92 2.37 19.72
C THR A 311 33.65 2.05 18.41
N VAL A 312 33.76 3.02 17.52
CA VAL A 312 34.62 2.98 16.31
C VAL A 312 36.04 3.40 16.71
N PRO A 313 37.10 2.61 16.42
CA PRO A 313 38.47 3.06 16.63
C PRO A 313 38.90 4.02 15.51
N LYS A 314 39.39 5.19 15.92
CA LYS A 314 40.02 6.21 15.08
C LYS A 314 41.32 5.67 14.47
N LYS A 315 41.45 5.69 13.13
CA LYS A 315 42.75 5.74 12.44
C LYS A 315 42.94 7.12 11.83
N LYS A 316 44.05 7.78 12.22
CA LYS A 316 44.59 9.00 11.60
C LYS A 316 45.75 8.62 10.63
N PRO A 317 46.19 9.55 9.75
CA PRO A 317 46.65 9.25 8.40
C PRO A 317 48.18 9.15 8.26
N SER A 318 48.65 8.58 7.15
CA SER A 318 50.02 8.75 6.64
C SER A 318 49.99 8.96 5.13
N TRP A 319 50.53 10.11 4.69
CA TRP A 319 50.84 10.46 3.31
C TRP A 319 52.27 10.00 2.93
N ILE A 320 52.62 10.12 1.65
CA ILE A 320 53.96 9.95 0.99
C ILE A 320 54.17 8.48 0.52
N SER A 321 54.34 8.14 -0.76
CA SER A 321 54.81 8.82 -1.98
C SER A 321 54.05 8.32 -3.21
#